data_AF-A0A7J6NY77-F1
#
_entry.id   AF-A0A7J6NY77-F1
#
_cell.length_a   1.000
_cell.length_b   1.000
_cell.length_c   1.000
_cell.angle_alpha   90.00
_cell.angle_beta   90.00
_cell.angle_gamma   90.00
#
_symmetry.space_group_name_H-M   'P 1'
#
loop_
_entity.id
_entity.type
_entity.pdbx_description
1 polymer ?
#
loop_
_entity_poly.entity_id
_entity_poly.type
_entity_poly.pdbx_seq_one_letter_code
_entity_poly.pdbx_strand_id
1 'polypeptide(L)'
;METLGGAARESLQMAEGRYQQLVGEIKELSKTKSRGGEYITEARAKKLTKLLNGVADAREGFETCIEKQKEKAERAVKARDDAAQCLQKTDQLIEFIDAKLNSAIRQPAELQSGSSISGHGGSPSISSDARPQTSQTTTIEPGVQYHQQT
;
A
#
# COMPACT_ATOMS: atom_id res chain seq x y z
N MET A 1 15.37 -7.69 7.63
CA MET A 1 15.04 -6.94 6.39
C MET A 1 15.43 -5.50 6.65
N GLU A 2 16.53 -5.02 6.07
CA GLU A 2 17.00 -3.64 6.24
C GLU A 2 16.01 -2.66 5.62
N THR A 3 15.71 -1.57 6.31
CA THR A 3 14.81 -0.53 5.76
C THR A 3 15.61 0.43 4.88
N LEU A 4 14.99 0.99 3.85
CA LEU A 4 15.63 2.02 2.99
C LEU A 4 16.18 3.21 3.82
N GLY A 5 15.56 3.50 4.98
CA GLY A 5 16.07 4.51 5.92
C GLY A 5 17.32 4.07 6.68
N GLY A 6 17.50 2.77 6.95
CA GLY A 6 18.71 2.20 7.53
C GLY A 6 19.91 2.31 6.59
N ALA A 7 19.75 1.85 5.35
CA ALA A 7 20.79 1.92 4.33
C ALA A 7 21.22 3.37 4.05
N ALA A 8 20.27 4.30 3.93
CA ALA A 8 20.57 5.73 3.77
C ALA A 8 21.34 6.30 4.97
N ARG A 9 21.00 5.91 6.21
CA ARG A 9 21.70 6.39 7.40
C ARG A 9 23.14 5.89 7.47
N GLU A 10 23.38 4.64 7.10
CA GLU A 10 24.73 4.07 7.03
C GLU A 10 25.58 4.73 5.93
N SER A 11 24.98 4.99 4.76
CA SER A 11 25.63 5.78 3.71
C SER A 11 25.97 7.19 4.19
N LEU A 12 25.12 7.82 5.02
CA LEU A 12 25.40 9.15 5.61
C LEU A 12 26.65 9.11 6.46
N GLN A 13 26.66 8.17 7.40
CA GLN A 13 27.71 8.06 8.39
C GLN A 13 29.07 7.77 7.72
N MET A 14 29.05 6.95 6.67
CA MET A 14 30.24 6.67 5.88
C MET A 14 30.73 7.93 5.12
N ALA A 15 29.82 8.68 4.48
CA ALA A 15 30.15 9.93 3.80
C ALA A 15 30.70 10.98 4.76
N GLU A 16 30.07 11.16 5.93
CA GLU A 16 30.51 12.09 6.97
C GLU A 16 31.91 11.74 7.48
N GLY A 17 32.18 10.45 7.75
CA GLY A 17 33.51 9.99 8.15
C GLY A 17 34.58 10.27 7.10
N ARG A 18 34.26 10.02 5.82
CA ARG A 18 35.17 10.31 4.70
C ARG A 18 35.41 11.81 4.52
N TYR A 19 34.36 12.62 4.66
CA TYR A 19 34.46 14.08 4.60
C TYR A 19 35.34 14.64 5.73
N GLN A 20 35.16 14.16 6.97
CA GLN A 20 36.00 14.57 8.10
C GLN A 20 37.48 14.23 7.85
N GLN A 21 37.78 13.05 7.29
CA GLN A 21 39.14 12.67 6.91
C GLN A 21 39.70 13.59 5.81
N LEU A 22 38.90 13.93 4.80
CA LEU A 22 39.29 14.84 3.73
C LEU A 22 39.63 16.23 4.28
N VAL A 23 38.79 16.77 5.18
CA VAL A 23 39.02 18.07 5.83
C VAL A 23 40.31 18.04 6.66
N GLY A 24 40.59 16.93 7.35
CA GLY A 24 41.85 16.73 8.07
C GLY A 24 43.07 16.78 7.16
N GLU A 25 43.03 16.04 6.04
CA GLU A 25 44.10 16.04 5.05
C GLU A 25 44.33 17.42 4.41
N ILE A 26 43.25 18.14 4.08
CA ILE A 26 43.32 19.51 3.54
C ILE A 26 43.93 20.48 4.58
N LYS A 27 43.56 20.36 5.85
CA LYS A 27 44.17 21.17 6.92
C LYS A 27 45.66 20.91 7.05
N GLU A 28 46.09 19.65 7.01
CA GLU A 28 47.51 19.30 7.05
C GLU A 28 48.26 19.82 5.80
N LEU A 29 47.66 19.75 4.61
CA LEU A 29 48.20 20.39 3.40
C LEU A 29 48.34 21.91 3.52
N SER A 30 47.40 22.56 4.19
CA SER A 30 47.42 24.01 4.39
C SER A 30 48.49 24.47 5.39
N LYS A 31 48.88 23.59 6.33
CA LYS A 31 49.95 23.84 7.32
C LYS A 31 51.33 23.66 6.72
N THR A 32 51.47 22.81 5.70
CA THR A 32 52.69 22.69 4.90
C THR A 32 52.81 23.86 3.93
N LYS A 33 53.01 25.09 4.42
CA LYS A 33 53.40 26.21 3.56
C LYS A 33 54.92 26.22 3.35
N SER A 34 55.29 25.96 2.10
CA SER A 34 56.46 26.48 1.37
C SER A 34 57.85 26.34 2.01
N ARG A 35 58.45 25.16 1.87
CA ARG A 35 59.81 25.11 1.33
C ARG A 35 59.66 24.72 -0.14
N GLY A 36 59.73 25.72 -1.02
CA GLY A 36 59.82 25.61 -2.49
C GLY A 36 59.16 24.40 -3.17
N GLY A 37 57.98 24.60 -3.77
CA GLY A 37 57.56 23.81 -4.94
C GLY A 37 57.27 22.32 -4.75
N GLU A 38 57.15 21.81 -3.52
CA GLU A 38 56.75 20.41 -3.32
C GLU A 38 55.28 20.20 -3.71
N TYR A 39 55.09 19.54 -4.85
CA TYR A 39 53.82 18.95 -5.26
C TYR A 39 53.37 17.90 -4.23
N ILE A 40 52.05 17.74 -4.08
CA ILE A 40 51.48 16.64 -3.29
C ILE A 40 52.06 15.30 -3.73
N THR A 41 52.51 14.50 -2.76
CA THR A 41 53.06 13.17 -3.05
C THR A 41 52.00 12.28 -3.70
N GLU A 42 52.43 11.40 -4.60
CA GLU A 42 51.52 10.48 -5.30
C GLU A 42 50.67 9.64 -4.33
N ALA A 43 51.27 9.19 -3.22
CA ALA A 43 50.57 8.45 -2.18
C ALA A 43 49.43 9.26 -1.55
N ARG A 44 49.65 10.56 -1.33
CA ARG A 44 48.65 11.45 -0.75
C ARG A 44 47.56 11.81 -1.75
N ALA A 45 47.92 12.03 -3.01
CA ALA A 45 46.96 12.21 -4.10
C ALA A 45 46.03 10.99 -4.22
N LYS A 46 46.59 9.76 -4.23
CA LYS A 46 45.82 8.52 -4.23
C LYS A 46 44.86 8.42 -3.03
N LYS A 47 45.31 8.81 -1.83
CA LYS A 47 44.46 8.83 -0.63
C LYS A 47 43.28 9.79 -0.78
N LEU A 48 43.52 11.01 -1.24
CA LEU A 48 42.47 12.01 -1.47
C LEU A 48 41.46 11.54 -2.52
N THR A 49 41.93 10.98 -3.63
CA THR A 49 41.06 10.42 -4.68
C THR A 49 40.18 9.29 -4.12
N LYS A 50 40.76 8.38 -3.31
CA LYS A 50 39.98 7.31 -2.68
C LYS A 50 38.89 7.85 -1.74
N LEU A 51 39.18 8.90 -0.98
CA LEU A 51 38.19 9.54 -0.10
C LEU A 51 37.08 10.20 -0.90
N LEU A 52 37.41 10.93 -1.97
CA LEU A 52 36.43 11.57 -2.85
C LEU A 52 35.53 10.55 -3.55
N ASN A 53 36.12 9.48 -4.11
CA ASN A 53 35.35 8.40 -4.73
C ASN A 53 34.40 7.77 -3.71
N GLY A 54 34.86 7.53 -2.49
CA GLY A 54 33.98 7.01 -1.44
C GLY A 54 32.83 7.97 -1.06
N VAL A 55 33.03 9.29 -1.12
CA VAL A 55 31.92 10.24 -0.91
C VAL A 55 30.95 10.20 -2.11
N ALA A 56 31.47 10.05 -3.33
CA ALA A 56 30.65 9.91 -4.54
C ALA A 56 29.81 8.62 -4.52
N ASP A 57 30.39 7.48 -4.16
CA ASP A 57 29.68 6.20 -4.05
C ASP A 57 28.55 6.28 -3.01
N ALA A 58 28.81 6.92 -1.87
CA ALA A 58 27.80 7.13 -0.84
C ALA A 58 26.65 8.02 -1.35
N ARG A 59 26.97 9.08 -2.10
CA ARG A 59 25.97 9.95 -2.74
C ARG A 59 25.10 9.18 -3.74
N GLU A 60 25.69 8.33 -4.57
CA GLU A 60 24.93 7.50 -5.52
C GLU A 60 23.98 6.54 -4.78
N GLY A 61 24.44 5.93 -3.68
CA GLY A 61 23.60 5.12 -2.80
C GLY A 61 22.40 5.88 -2.24
N PHE A 62 22.59 7.15 -1.87
CA PHE A 62 21.51 8.03 -1.42
C PHE A 62 20.50 8.34 -2.52
N GLU A 63 20.98 8.73 -3.69
CA GLU A 63 20.11 9.05 -4.83
C GLU A 63 19.23 7.85 -5.18
N THR A 64 19.81 6.65 -5.17
CA THR A 64 19.07 5.38 -5.35
C THR A 64 18.01 5.16 -4.27
N CYS A 65 18.33 5.44 -3.00
CA CYS A 65 17.37 5.31 -1.90
C CYS A 65 16.22 6.31 -2.02
N ILE A 66 16.51 7.55 -2.44
CA ILE A 66 15.50 8.59 -2.68
C ILE A 66 14.56 8.16 -3.80
N GLU A 67 15.09 7.65 -4.90
CA GLU A 67 14.29 7.20 -6.04
C GLU A 67 13.35 6.05 -5.65
N LYS A 68 13.85 5.04 -4.92
CA LYS A 68 13.02 3.95 -4.40
C LYS A 68 11.91 4.44 -3.46
N GLN A 69 12.20 5.43 -2.62
CA GLN A 69 11.20 6.00 -1.72
C GLN A 69 10.16 6.83 -2.45
N LYS A 70 10.54 7.55 -3.52
CA LYS A 70 9.59 8.24 -4.41
C LYS A 70 8.65 7.25 -5.08
N GLU A 71 9.18 6.18 -5.66
CA GLU A 71 8.36 5.14 -6.30
C GLU A 71 7.37 4.51 -5.30
N LYS A 72 7.84 4.21 -4.09
CA LYS A 72 6.97 3.67 -3.03
C LYS A 72 5.86 4.66 -2.64
N ALA A 73 6.19 5.95 -2.54
CA ALA A 73 5.22 7.00 -2.23
C ALA A 73 4.19 7.15 -3.35
N GLU A 74 4.60 7.16 -4.61
CA GLU A 74 3.70 7.24 -5.77
C GLU A 74 2.72 6.05 -5.81
N ARG A 75 3.20 4.83 -5.57
CA ARG A 75 2.33 3.64 -5.46
C ARG A 75 1.34 3.76 -4.30
N ALA A 76 1.76 4.28 -3.16
CA ALA A 76 0.89 4.50 -2.00
C ALA A 76 -0.18 5.56 -2.28
N VAL A 77 0.17 6.64 -2.98
CA VAL A 77 -0.79 7.67 -3.43
C VAL A 77 -1.82 7.05 -4.37
N LYS A 78 -1.39 6.29 -5.37
CA LYS A 78 -2.31 5.62 -6.29
C LYS A 78 -3.28 4.68 -5.57
N ALA A 79 -2.78 3.85 -4.66
CA ALA A 79 -3.62 2.94 -3.87
C ALA A 79 -4.64 3.69 -3.01
N ARG A 80 -4.26 4.84 -2.44
CA ARG A 80 -5.18 5.71 -1.68
C ARG A 80 -6.26 6.29 -2.58
N ASP A 81 -5.90 6.76 -3.78
CA ASP A 81 -6.84 7.35 -4.72
C ASP A 81 -7.83 6.29 -5.24
N ASP A 82 -7.37 5.06 -5.50
CA ASP A 82 -8.23 3.93 -5.84
C ASP A 82 -9.22 3.61 -4.70
N ALA A 83 -8.76 3.60 -3.45
CA ALA A 83 -9.62 3.39 -2.29
C ALA A 83 -10.68 4.50 -2.13
N ALA A 84 -10.30 5.75 -2.38
CA ALA A 84 -11.22 6.89 -2.33
C ALA A 84 -12.31 6.78 -3.41
N GLN A 85 -11.97 6.34 -4.62
CA GLN A 85 -12.95 6.09 -5.68
C GLN A 85 -13.91 4.95 -5.33
N CYS A 86 -13.40 3.87 -4.73
CA CYS A 86 -14.24 2.77 -4.24
C CYS A 86 -15.22 3.26 -3.18
N LEU A 87 -14.75 4.05 -2.22
CA LEU A 87 -15.61 4.63 -1.18
C LEU A 87 -16.72 5.49 -1.79
N GLN A 88 -16.38 6.39 -2.72
CA GLN A 88 -17.37 7.23 -3.41
C GLN A 88 -18.44 6.40 -4.14
N LYS A 89 -18.04 5.30 -4.81
CA LYS A 89 -19.00 4.40 -5.46
C LYS A 89 -19.88 3.68 -4.46
N THR A 90 -19.33 3.29 -3.32
CA THR A 90 -20.10 2.69 -2.22
C THR A 90 -21.14 3.68 -1.69
N ASP A 91 -20.79 4.94 -1.48
CA ASP A 91 -21.72 5.97 -1.02
C ASP A 91 -22.88 6.16 -2.04
N GLN A 92 -22.56 6.21 -3.34
CA GLN A 92 -23.58 6.29 -4.40
C GLN A 92 -24.52 5.07 -4.42
N LEU A 93 -23.99 3.88 -4.16
CA LEU A 93 -24.80 2.65 -4.07
C LEU A 93 -25.73 2.68 -2.86
N ILE A 94 -25.25 3.18 -1.71
CA ILE A 94 -26.06 3.36 -0.51
C ILE A 94 -27.21 4.32 -0.79
N GLU A 95 -26.93 5.49 -1.37
CA GLU A 95 -27.97 6.46 -1.74
C GLU A 95 -29.00 5.87 -2.70
N PHE A 96 -28.55 5.09 -3.70
CA PHE A 96 -29.44 4.43 -4.63
C PHE A 96 -30.34 3.39 -3.96
N ILE A 97 -29.78 2.58 -3.05
CA ILE A 97 -30.54 1.58 -2.29
C ILE A 97 -31.57 2.27 -1.39
N ASP A 98 -31.17 3.32 -0.67
CA ASP A 98 -32.06 4.11 0.18
C ASP A 98 -33.19 4.74 -0.64
N ALA A 99 -32.90 5.29 -1.82
CA ALA A 99 -33.92 5.81 -2.71
C ALA A 99 -34.91 4.73 -3.18
N LYS A 100 -34.41 3.53 -3.52
CA LYS A 100 -35.26 2.39 -3.93
C LYS A 100 -36.12 1.87 -2.78
N LEU A 101 -35.56 1.73 -1.58
CA LEU A 101 -36.29 1.31 -0.39
C LEU A 101 -37.38 2.32 -0.02
N ASN A 102 -37.05 3.61 -0.01
CA ASN A 102 -38.02 4.67 0.26
C ASN A 102 -39.14 4.70 -0.79
N SER A 103 -38.83 4.47 -2.06
CA SER A 103 -39.83 4.36 -3.12
C SER A 103 -40.73 3.15 -2.94
N ALA A 104 -40.19 2.00 -2.54
CA ALA A 104 -40.97 0.77 -2.34
C ALA A 104 -41.89 0.86 -1.12
N ILE A 105 -41.43 1.50 -0.04
CA ILE A 105 -42.21 1.71 1.19
C ILE A 105 -43.31 2.76 0.99
N ARG A 106 -43.08 3.77 0.14
CA ARG A 106 -44.05 4.84 -0.14
C ARG A 106 -45.07 4.52 -1.22
N GLN A 107 -44.92 3.43 -1.96
CA GLN A 107 -46.05 2.94 -2.75
C GLN A 107 -47.14 2.56 -1.75
N PRO A 108 -48.34 3.17 -1.82
CA PRO A 108 -49.46 2.59 -1.11
C PRO A 108 -49.51 1.14 -1.58
N ALA A 109 -49.64 0.21 -0.65
CA ALA A 109 -50.31 -1.03 -1.01
C ALA A 109 -51.62 -0.56 -1.65
N GLU A 110 -51.69 -0.56 -2.98
CA GLU A 110 -52.94 -0.79 -3.67
C GLU A 110 -53.33 -2.17 -3.17
N LEU A 111 -53.94 -2.18 -1.98
CA LEU A 111 -54.84 -3.21 -1.54
C LEU A 111 -55.72 -3.38 -2.75
N GLN A 112 -55.50 -4.47 -3.49
CA GLN A 112 -56.52 -5.03 -4.36
C GLN A 112 -57.68 -5.40 -3.42
N SER A 113 -58.43 -4.36 -3.07
CA SER A 113 -59.61 -4.41 -2.26
C SER A 113 -60.67 -5.01 -3.17
N GLY A 114 -60.87 -6.32 -2.98
CA GLY A 114 -62.07 -7.06 -3.35
C GLY A 114 -62.64 -6.80 -4.74
N SER A 115 -62.34 -7.71 -5.67
CA SER A 115 -63.37 -8.11 -6.63
C SER A 115 -63.91 -9.47 -6.20
N SER A 116 -64.98 -9.44 -5.41
CA SER A 116 -65.86 -10.56 -5.18
C SER A 116 -66.50 -10.94 -6.50
N ILE A 117 -66.18 -12.12 -7.05
CA ILE A 117 -67.04 -12.78 -8.04
C ILE A 117 -67.25 -14.22 -7.57
N SER A 118 -68.42 -14.42 -6.96
CA SER A 118 -69.06 -15.70 -6.70
C SER A 118 -69.46 -16.38 -8.01
N GLY A 119 -69.23 -17.70 -8.16
CA GLY A 119 -69.88 -18.46 -9.24
C GLY A 119 -69.32 -19.84 -9.59
N HIS A 120 -69.52 -20.83 -8.70
CA HIS A 120 -69.90 -22.23 -8.99
C HIS A 120 -69.07 -23.11 -9.97
N GLY A 121 -68.49 -24.18 -9.40
CA GLY A 121 -68.64 -25.54 -9.93
C GLY A 121 -67.38 -26.25 -10.44
N GLY A 122 -66.94 -27.31 -9.73
CA GLY A 122 -66.09 -28.36 -10.33
C GLY A 122 -64.95 -28.89 -9.45
N SER A 123 -65.28 -29.86 -8.60
CA SER A 123 -64.52 -30.96 -7.98
C SER A 123 -62.97 -30.95 -7.81
N PRO A 124 -62.46 -31.53 -6.70
CA PRO A 124 -61.03 -31.60 -6.41
C PRO A 124 -60.39 -32.84 -7.07
N SER A 125 -59.29 -32.64 -7.81
CA SER A 125 -58.38 -33.73 -8.16
C SER A 125 -57.05 -33.54 -7.44
N ILE A 126 -56.96 -34.26 -6.32
CA ILE A 126 -55.74 -34.74 -5.69
C ILE A 126 -55.04 -35.67 -6.70
N SER A 127 -53.86 -35.27 -7.18
CA SER A 127 -52.85 -36.20 -7.67
C SER A 127 -51.60 -36.02 -6.84
N SER A 128 -51.43 -36.98 -5.94
CA SER A 128 -50.25 -37.21 -5.12
C SER A 128 -49.13 -37.74 -6.01
N ASP A 129 -48.12 -36.92 -6.27
CA ASP A 129 -46.78 -37.43 -6.61
C ASP A 129 -45.78 -36.81 -5.66
N ALA A 130 -45.62 -37.49 -4.53
CA ALA A 130 -44.57 -37.25 -3.56
C ALA A 130 -43.27 -37.82 -4.10
N ARG A 131 -42.27 -36.96 -4.33
CA ARG A 131 -40.86 -37.37 -4.37
C ARG A 131 -40.02 -36.41 -3.51
N PRO A 132 -39.06 -36.91 -2.72
CA PRO A 132 -38.72 -36.31 -1.44
C PRO A 132 -37.82 -35.07 -1.53
N GLN A 133 -37.99 -34.24 -0.50
CA GLN A 133 -37.06 -33.21 -0.07
C GLN A 133 -35.63 -33.73 0.07
N THR A 134 -34.66 -32.95 -0.40
CA THR A 134 -33.38 -32.80 0.30
C THR A 134 -33.14 -31.32 0.50
N SER A 135 -33.43 -30.87 1.72
CA SER A 135 -32.89 -29.65 2.30
C SER A 135 -31.36 -29.72 2.29
N GLN A 136 -30.69 -28.68 1.81
CA GLN A 136 -29.36 -28.35 2.33
C GLN A 136 -29.41 -26.91 2.84
N THR A 137 -29.75 -26.83 4.11
CA THR A 137 -29.36 -25.73 4.99
C THR A 137 -27.91 -25.97 5.37
N THR A 138 -27.02 -25.03 5.04
CA THR A 138 -25.72 -24.92 5.74
C THR A 138 -25.58 -23.48 6.21
N THR A 139 -25.95 -23.27 7.47
CA THR A 139 -25.48 -22.20 8.33
C THR A 139 -24.68 -22.89 9.42
N ILE A 140 -23.38 -22.58 9.61
CA ILE A 140 -22.70 -22.29 10.90
C ILE A 140 -21.35 -21.58 10.60
N GLU A 141 -21.31 -20.26 10.82
CA GLU A 141 -20.38 -19.44 11.65
C GLU A 141 -18.83 -19.67 11.76
N PRO A 142 -18.08 -18.64 12.19
CA PRO A 142 -16.63 -18.45 11.99
C PRO A 142 -15.76 -19.08 13.08
N GLY A 143 -14.50 -19.41 12.75
CA GLY A 143 -13.54 -19.92 13.72
C GLY A 143 -12.10 -19.84 13.24
N VAL A 144 -11.34 -18.91 13.84
CA VAL A 144 -9.88 -18.80 13.74
C VAL A 144 -9.25 -19.99 14.45
N GLN A 145 -8.28 -20.67 13.82
CA GLN A 145 -7.29 -21.45 14.57
C GLN A 145 -5.93 -21.45 13.86
N TYR A 146 -4.97 -20.81 14.53
CA TYR A 146 -3.54 -20.93 14.30
C TYR A 146 -3.09 -22.38 14.50
N HIS A 147 -2.16 -22.86 13.68
CA HIS A 147 -1.21 -23.88 14.11
C HIS A 147 0.15 -23.69 13.42
N GLN A 148 1.17 -23.45 14.26
CA GLN A 148 2.58 -23.63 13.96
C GLN A 148 2.92 -25.12 13.89
N GLN A 149 3.95 -25.46 13.11
CA GLN A 149 4.87 -26.57 13.36
C GLN A 149 6.20 -26.16 12.69
N THR A 150 7.19 -25.71 13.48
CA THR A 150 8.35 -26.48 14.00
C THR A 150 9.21 -27.07 12.91
#